data_AF-A0A521RG55-F1
#
_entry.id   AF-A0A521RG55-F1
#
_cell.length_a   1.000
_cell.length_b   1.000
_cell.length_c   1.000
_cell.angle_alpha   90.00
_cell.angle_beta   90.00
_cell.angle_gamma   90.00
#
_symmetry.space_group_name_H-M   'P 1'
#
loop_
_entity.id
_entity.type
_entity.pdbx_description
1 polymer ?
#
loop_
_entity_poly.entity_id
_entity_poly.type
_entity_poly.pdbx_seq_one_letter_code
_entity_poly.pdbx_strand_id
1 'polypeptide(L)'
;MISRDEILTVADETGLTPNVVEKDYVLGWMLGAIGANSVLSPTWIFKGGTCLKKCYFETYRFSEDLDFTLRDATQLEREFLTTQFTAIAEWLYESAGIVVPADRLVFDIHDNPRGRKSCEGRVYYQSYFAGGKQDLPKIKLDVTADEAVVMPVTRQTVFYPYADAPAQGIHIHCYSYPEVFAEKVRALGERGRPRDLYDVINLFRNDQLPDAAVVQDILSQKCAYKGIRIPVLEDMESYKDALQGNWQPMLAHQLPSLPAFEVYWGVLPEFFNWLEGRAVEEKVALAEVTGSGQVYRPAYGRLGLRTLSGNSLEIIRFAAGNRLCVNLDYTDNEGHRSTRVIEPYSLRRAQNGNILLYAVRAEDGQIRAYKTDQINDASITNRTFIPRYRIELGPARGDIRSVAQTSGWLPGSLGILQSTSRRTRVSRPISRSRTSGFGSEATYIYRCPICDKTFRRKTQNSTLNPHKTKDGWPCSGSAGYLEDITY
;
A
#
# COMPACT_ATOMS: atom_id res chain seq x y z
N MET A 1 14.11 -5.86 -12.89
CA MET A 1 13.44 -7.17 -12.88
C MET A 1 13.90 -7.97 -11.68
N ILE A 2 12.95 -8.26 -10.80
CA ILE A 2 13.10 -9.18 -9.65
C ILE A 2 13.50 -10.60 -10.10
N SER A 3 14.15 -11.37 -9.23
CA SER A 3 14.35 -12.81 -9.46
C SER A 3 13.26 -13.63 -8.78
N ARG A 4 13.05 -14.87 -9.26
CA ARG A 4 12.18 -15.83 -8.58
C ARG A 4 12.63 -16.10 -7.14
N ASP A 5 13.95 -16.18 -6.92
CA ASP A 5 14.52 -16.44 -5.59
C ASP A 5 14.32 -15.26 -4.62
N GLU A 6 14.33 -14.03 -5.12
CA GLU A 6 14.00 -12.86 -4.30
C GLU A 6 12.53 -12.90 -3.86
N ILE A 7 11.59 -13.29 -4.74
CA ILE A 7 10.18 -13.46 -4.35
C ILE A 7 10.03 -14.54 -3.27
N LEU A 8 10.71 -15.69 -3.43
CA LEU A 8 10.69 -16.75 -2.41
C LEU A 8 11.27 -16.26 -1.08
N THR A 9 12.40 -15.54 -1.13
CA THR A 9 13.03 -14.98 0.07
C THR A 9 12.09 -14.02 0.80
N VAL A 10 11.44 -13.11 0.09
CA VAL A 10 10.50 -12.16 0.68
C VAL A 10 9.23 -12.86 1.19
N ALA A 11 8.76 -13.91 0.51
CA ALA A 11 7.65 -14.74 0.96
C ALA A 11 7.94 -15.41 2.31
N ASP A 12 9.13 -16.00 2.44
CA ASP A 12 9.61 -16.58 3.70
C ASP A 12 9.76 -15.50 4.78
N GLU A 13 10.34 -14.34 4.44
CA GLU A 13 10.52 -13.22 5.39
C GLU A 13 9.21 -12.60 5.88
N THR A 14 8.15 -12.68 5.09
CA THR A 14 6.86 -12.06 5.43
C THR A 14 5.84 -13.08 5.94
N GLY A 15 6.14 -14.38 5.86
CA GLY A 15 5.21 -15.45 6.20
C GLY A 15 4.03 -15.55 5.23
N LEU A 16 4.24 -15.17 3.97
CA LEU A 16 3.21 -15.14 2.93
C LEU A 16 3.49 -16.17 1.84
N THR A 17 2.50 -16.43 1.00
CA THR A 17 2.72 -17.27 -0.17
C THR A 17 3.48 -16.51 -1.27
N PRO A 18 4.32 -17.18 -2.08
CA PRO A 18 5.03 -16.55 -3.19
C PRO A 18 4.11 -15.80 -4.17
N ASN A 19 2.90 -16.31 -4.39
CA ASN A 19 1.90 -15.67 -5.26
C ASN A 19 1.45 -14.31 -4.73
N VAL A 20 1.28 -14.15 -3.42
CA VAL A 20 0.90 -12.88 -2.79
C VAL A 20 2.04 -11.86 -2.93
N VAL A 21 3.28 -12.29 -2.71
CA VAL A 21 4.46 -11.43 -2.85
C VAL A 21 4.72 -11.02 -4.29
N GLU A 22 4.60 -11.96 -5.24
CA GLU A 22 4.69 -11.65 -6.67
C GLU A 22 3.63 -10.61 -7.06
N LYS A 23 2.39 -10.79 -6.61
CA LYS A 23 1.32 -9.84 -6.92
C LYS A 23 1.59 -8.46 -6.32
N ASP A 24 2.11 -8.38 -5.10
CA ASP A 24 2.54 -7.11 -4.48
C ASP A 24 3.66 -6.42 -5.28
N TYR A 25 4.60 -7.19 -5.84
CA TYR A 25 5.63 -6.70 -6.76
C TYR A 25 5.03 -6.11 -8.03
N VAL A 26 4.15 -6.85 -8.72
CA VAL A 26 3.51 -6.37 -9.96
C VAL A 26 2.63 -5.14 -9.71
N LEU A 27 1.91 -5.09 -8.58
CA LEU A 27 1.12 -3.92 -8.18
C LEU A 27 2.00 -2.66 -8.04
N GLY A 28 3.20 -2.79 -7.47
CA GLY A 28 4.14 -1.69 -7.35
C GLY A 28 4.55 -1.11 -8.71
N TRP A 29 4.94 -1.98 -9.64
CA TRP A 29 5.28 -1.57 -11.00
C TRP A 29 4.09 -1.02 -11.79
N MET A 30 2.89 -1.59 -11.61
CA MET A 30 1.66 -1.08 -12.21
C MET A 30 1.37 0.36 -11.76
N LEU A 31 1.52 0.64 -10.46
CA LEU A 31 1.41 2.00 -9.92
C LEU A 31 2.47 2.92 -10.52
N GLY A 32 3.70 2.43 -10.72
CA GLY A 32 4.75 3.18 -11.42
C GLY A 32 4.41 3.50 -12.87
N ALA A 33 3.82 2.54 -13.60
CA ALA A 33 3.41 2.74 -14.97
C ALA A 33 2.27 3.76 -15.09
N ILE A 34 1.24 3.65 -14.23
CA ILE A 34 0.13 4.61 -14.18
C ILE A 34 0.63 6.00 -13.78
N GLY A 35 1.52 6.08 -12.78
CA GLY A 35 2.09 7.35 -12.30
C GLY A 35 3.00 8.04 -13.32
N ALA A 36 3.67 7.26 -14.18
CA ALA A 36 4.52 7.77 -15.26
C ALA A 36 3.75 8.08 -16.55
N ASN A 37 2.54 7.54 -16.73
CA ASN A 37 1.70 7.82 -17.90
C ASN A 37 1.16 9.26 -17.83
N SER A 38 1.57 10.11 -18.79
CA SER A 38 1.24 11.53 -18.83
C SER A 38 -0.26 11.83 -19.05
N VAL A 39 -1.03 10.87 -19.54
CA VAL A 39 -2.47 10.99 -19.80
C VAL A 39 -3.28 10.59 -18.57
N LEU A 40 -2.89 9.51 -17.87
CA LEU A 40 -3.62 8.98 -16.71
C LEU A 40 -3.23 9.69 -15.40
N SER A 41 -1.93 9.90 -15.17
CA SER A 41 -1.40 10.43 -13.90
C SER A 41 -2.09 11.71 -13.39
N PRO A 42 -2.45 12.69 -14.24
CA PRO A 42 -3.11 13.93 -13.78
C PRO A 42 -4.55 13.74 -13.26
N THR A 43 -5.25 12.69 -13.71
CA THR A 43 -6.70 12.51 -13.49
C THR A 43 -7.04 11.28 -12.66
N TRP A 44 -6.11 10.34 -12.50
CA TRP A 44 -6.28 9.10 -11.75
C TRP A 44 -5.77 9.24 -10.33
N ILE A 45 -6.68 9.27 -9.37
CA ILE A 45 -6.34 9.44 -7.96
C ILE A 45 -6.48 8.10 -7.23
N PHE A 46 -5.35 7.53 -6.81
CA PHE A 46 -5.27 6.24 -6.14
C PHE A 46 -5.88 6.27 -4.72
N LYS A 47 -6.65 5.23 -4.37
CA LYS A 47 -7.35 5.14 -3.07
C LYS A 47 -7.46 3.68 -2.60
N GLY A 48 -8.28 3.46 -1.56
CA GLY A 48 -8.60 2.12 -1.08
C GLY A 48 -7.50 1.47 -0.22
N GLY A 49 -7.63 0.16 0.00
CA GLY A 49 -6.76 -0.58 0.92
C GLY A 49 -5.32 -0.72 0.41
N THR A 50 -5.14 -0.85 -0.90
CA THR A 50 -3.81 -0.93 -1.50
C THR A 50 -3.08 0.41 -1.42
N CYS A 51 -3.80 1.54 -1.46
CA CYS A 51 -3.22 2.87 -1.21
C CYS A 51 -2.67 2.99 0.21
N LEU A 52 -3.40 2.50 1.22
CA LEU A 52 -2.88 2.43 2.59
C LEU A 52 -1.58 1.64 2.66
N LYS A 53 -1.56 0.41 2.12
CA LYS A 53 -0.37 -0.43 2.16
C LYS A 53 0.82 0.18 1.41
N LYS A 54 0.58 0.70 0.21
CA LYS A 54 1.64 1.15 -0.70
C LYS A 54 2.11 2.58 -0.44
N CYS A 55 1.32 3.45 0.20
CA CYS A 55 1.68 4.86 0.36
C CYS A 55 1.81 5.31 1.83
N TYR A 56 1.25 4.57 2.79
CA TYR A 56 1.16 5.03 4.19
C TYR A 56 1.66 4.01 5.22
N PHE A 57 1.33 2.73 5.08
CA PHE A 57 1.54 1.71 6.10
C PHE A 57 2.13 0.43 5.53
N GLU A 58 3.42 0.20 5.76
CA GLU A 58 4.13 -0.94 5.19
C GLU A 58 3.67 -2.29 5.81
N THR A 59 3.40 -2.31 7.12
CA THR A 59 2.95 -3.50 7.90
C THR A 59 1.46 -3.82 7.71
N TYR A 60 0.81 -3.20 6.73
CA TYR A 60 -0.62 -3.34 6.50
C TYR A 60 -0.96 -4.63 5.74
N ARG A 61 -2.22 -5.08 5.86
CA ARG A 61 -2.69 -6.29 5.18
C ARG A 61 -2.46 -6.20 3.68
N PHE A 62 -2.13 -7.33 3.06
CA PHE A 62 -1.97 -7.39 1.62
C PHE A 62 -3.31 -7.13 0.93
N SER A 63 -3.24 -6.47 -0.21
CA SER A 63 -4.41 -6.13 -1.01
C SER A 63 -4.05 -6.33 -2.46
N GLU A 64 -5.02 -6.80 -3.21
CA GLU A 64 -4.82 -7.37 -4.55
C GLU A 64 -5.40 -6.50 -5.67
N ASP A 65 -6.18 -5.49 -5.28
CA ASP A 65 -6.99 -4.66 -6.17
C ASP A 65 -6.41 -3.24 -6.21
N LEU A 66 -6.59 -2.52 -7.32
CA LEU A 66 -6.22 -1.12 -7.44
C LEU A 66 -7.46 -0.25 -7.60
N ASP A 67 -7.78 0.54 -6.57
CA ASP A 67 -8.92 1.45 -6.58
C ASP A 67 -8.51 2.87 -7.01
N PHE A 68 -9.24 3.46 -7.95
CA PHE A 68 -9.01 4.83 -8.40
C PHE A 68 -10.30 5.65 -8.46
N THR A 69 -10.18 6.92 -8.06
CA THR A 69 -11.14 7.96 -8.42
C THR A 69 -10.63 8.72 -9.63
N LEU A 70 -11.48 8.82 -10.65
CA LEU A 70 -11.23 9.61 -11.85
C LEU A 70 -11.78 11.03 -11.69
N ARG A 71 -10.94 12.02 -12.01
CA ARG A 71 -11.36 13.42 -12.15
C ARG A 71 -11.95 13.75 -13.52
N ASP A 72 -11.63 12.94 -14.53
CA ASP A 72 -12.14 13.07 -15.88
C ASP A 72 -12.93 11.80 -16.27
N ALA A 73 -14.25 11.90 -16.25
CA ALA A 73 -15.14 10.78 -16.57
C ALA A 73 -15.09 10.38 -18.05
N THR A 74 -14.56 11.22 -18.94
CA THR A 74 -14.43 10.90 -20.37
C THR A 74 -13.43 9.77 -20.61
N GLN A 75 -12.53 9.51 -19.65
CA GLN A 75 -11.57 8.41 -19.67
C GLN A 75 -12.19 7.05 -19.33
N LEU A 76 -13.46 6.99 -18.91
CA LEU A 76 -14.22 5.73 -18.75
C LEU A 76 -14.84 5.30 -20.10
N GLU A 77 -13.94 4.95 -21.02
CA GLU A 77 -14.27 4.46 -22.35
C GLU A 77 -13.32 3.28 -22.68
N ARG A 78 -13.86 2.22 -23.29
CA ARG A 78 -13.17 0.93 -23.43
C ARG A 78 -11.99 1.04 -24.37
N GLU A 79 -12.15 1.71 -25.51
CA GLU A 79 -11.07 1.91 -26.49
C GLU A 79 -9.96 2.74 -25.86
N PHE A 80 -10.31 3.85 -25.19
CA PHE A 80 -9.35 4.68 -24.46
C PHE A 80 -8.54 3.85 -23.44
N LEU A 81 -9.22 3.12 -22.54
CA LEU A 81 -8.56 2.30 -21.52
C LEU A 81 -7.68 1.22 -22.15
N THR A 82 -8.15 0.56 -23.21
CA THR A 82 -7.39 -0.47 -23.92
C THR A 82 -6.12 0.10 -24.53
N THR A 83 -6.18 1.27 -25.18
CA THR A 83 -5.00 1.95 -25.72
C THR A 83 -4.01 2.30 -24.62
N GLN A 84 -4.46 2.92 -23.53
CA GLN A 84 -3.57 3.35 -22.45
C GLN A 84 -2.93 2.16 -21.71
N PHE A 85 -3.69 1.09 -21.45
CA PHE A 85 -3.15 -0.08 -20.78
C PHE A 85 -2.29 -0.97 -21.69
N THR A 86 -2.46 -0.90 -23.01
CA THR A 86 -1.51 -1.50 -23.95
C THR A 86 -0.16 -0.79 -23.88
N ALA A 87 -0.15 0.54 -23.84
CA ALA A 87 1.08 1.32 -23.65
C ALA A 87 1.73 1.06 -22.28
N ILE A 88 0.93 0.91 -21.23
CA ILE A 88 1.41 0.49 -19.89
C ILE A 88 2.04 -0.91 -19.96
N ALA A 89 1.43 -1.88 -20.65
CA ALA A 89 1.97 -3.22 -20.81
C ALA A 89 3.36 -3.20 -21.46
N GLU A 90 3.53 -2.39 -22.52
CA GLU A 90 4.84 -2.19 -23.16
C GLU A 90 5.85 -1.56 -22.17
N TRP A 91 5.45 -0.51 -21.46
CA TRP A 91 6.32 0.16 -20.48
C TRP A 91 6.76 -0.78 -19.34
N LEU A 92 5.86 -1.63 -18.84
CA LEU A 92 6.14 -2.63 -17.82
C LEU A 92 7.15 -3.68 -18.30
N TYR A 93 7.03 -4.11 -19.56
CA TYR A 93 7.96 -5.06 -20.15
C TYR A 93 9.35 -4.46 -20.36
N GLU A 94 9.43 -3.19 -20.77
CA GLU A 94 10.71 -2.49 -20.95
C GLU A 94 11.39 -2.17 -19.62
N SER A 95 10.63 -1.72 -18.62
CA SER A 95 11.16 -1.26 -17.33
C SER A 95 11.50 -2.43 -16.40
N ALA A 96 10.65 -3.46 -16.39
CA ALA A 96 10.72 -4.54 -15.41
C ALA A 96 10.67 -5.94 -16.03
N GLY A 97 10.40 -6.07 -17.34
CA GLY A 97 10.17 -7.35 -18.01
C GLY A 97 8.93 -8.10 -17.57
N ILE A 98 7.98 -7.39 -16.95
CA ILE A 98 6.66 -7.92 -16.63
C ILE A 98 5.89 -8.02 -17.94
N VAL A 99 5.44 -9.23 -18.26
CA VAL A 99 4.66 -9.50 -19.48
C VAL A 99 3.18 -9.40 -19.15
N VAL A 100 2.51 -8.42 -19.76
CA VAL A 100 1.05 -8.25 -19.74
C VAL A 100 0.53 -8.50 -21.15
N PRO A 101 -0.17 -9.62 -21.41
CA PRO A 101 -0.72 -9.90 -22.74
C PRO A 101 -1.84 -8.91 -23.07
N ALA A 102 -1.67 -8.12 -24.14
CA ALA A 102 -2.61 -7.08 -24.53
C ALA A 102 -4.01 -7.66 -24.89
N ASP A 103 -4.06 -8.87 -25.44
CA ASP A 103 -5.28 -9.62 -25.74
C ASP A 103 -6.04 -10.10 -24.48
N ARG A 104 -5.44 -9.97 -23.30
CA ARG A 104 -6.04 -10.32 -22.01
C ARG A 104 -6.43 -9.08 -21.19
N LEU A 105 -6.33 -7.88 -21.73
CA LEU A 105 -6.87 -6.69 -21.08
C LEU A 105 -8.40 -6.71 -21.15
N VAL A 106 -9.07 -6.65 -19.99
CA VAL A 106 -10.53 -6.62 -19.91
C VAL A 106 -10.96 -5.37 -19.16
N PHE A 107 -11.85 -4.58 -19.76
CA PHE A 107 -12.47 -3.40 -19.14
C PHE A 107 -13.98 -3.50 -19.22
N ASP A 108 -14.63 -3.65 -18.08
CA ASP A 108 -16.08 -3.77 -17.98
C ASP A 108 -16.68 -2.47 -17.47
N ILE A 109 -17.15 -1.64 -18.40
CA ILE A 109 -17.72 -0.32 -18.10
C ILE A 109 -19.21 -0.49 -17.86
N HIS A 110 -19.66 0.02 -16.73
CA HIS A 110 -21.05 -0.08 -16.29
C HIS A 110 -21.48 1.20 -15.56
N ASP A 111 -22.79 1.43 -15.51
CA ASP A 111 -23.36 2.45 -14.65
C ASP A 111 -23.57 1.90 -13.24
N ASN A 112 -23.14 2.65 -12.25
CA ASN A 112 -23.40 2.33 -10.85
C ASN A 112 -24.88 2.61 -10.50
N PRO A 113 -25.36 2.22 -9.31
CA PRO A 113 -26.75 2.46 -8.89
C PRO A 113 -27.20 3.94 -8.90
N ARG A 114 -26.26 4.89 -8.98
CA ARG A 114 -26.51 6.33 -9.08
C ARG A 114 -26.47 6.85 -10.52
N GLY A 115 -26.40 5.97 -11.52
CA GLY A 115 -26.35 6.31 -12.94
C GLY A 115 -25.03 6.95 -13.36
N ARG A 116 -23.93 6.66 -12.65
CA ARG A 116 -22.59 7.19 -12.95
C ARG A 116 -21.68 6.07 -13.41
N LYS A 117 -20.86 6.35 -14.42
CA LYS A 117 -19.92 5.37 -14.98
C LYS A 117 -18.87 4.93 -13.95
N SER A 118 -18.62 3.63 -13.96
CA SER A 118 -17.51 2.95 -13.30
C SER A 118 -16.95 1.90 -14.25
N CYS A 119 -15.74 1.42 -13.97
CA CYS A 119 -15.09 0.36 -14.72
C CYS A 119 -14.45 -0.65 -13.77
N GLU A 120 -14.75 -1.93 -13.99
CA GLU A 120 -13.93 -3.03 -13.46
C GLU A 120 -12.94 -3.46 -14.56
N GLY A 121 -11.66 -3.15 -14.35
CA GLY A 121 -10.55 -3.59 -15.18
C GLY A 121 -9.91 -4.87 -14.66
N ARG A 122 -9.42 -5.72 -15.56
CA ARG A 122 -8.63 -6.91 -15.24
C ARG A 122 -7.40 -6.95 -16.12
N VAL A 123 -6.24 -6.86 -15.50
CA VAL A 123 -4.94 -6.89 -16.17
C VAL A 123 -4.22 -8.17 -15.77
N TYR A 124 -4.10 -9.09 -16.74
CA TYR A 124 -3.44 -10.37 -16.54
C TYR A 124 -1.95 -10.25 -16.80
N TYR A 125 -1.13 -10.99 -16.04
CA TYR A 125 0.32 -10.96 -16.19
C TYR A 125 0.91 -12.37 -16.14
N GLN A 126 2.07 -12.54 -16.77
CA GLN A 126 2.82 -13.79 -16.70
C GLN A 126 3.48 -13.95 -15.32
N SER A 127 3.15 -15.05 -14.65
CA SER A 127 3.68 -15.40 -13.32
C SER A 127 4.91 -16.31 -13.43
N TYR A 128 5.80 -16.22 -12.45
CA TYR A 128 6.87 -17.17 -12.18
C TYR A 128 6.36 -18.48 -11.55
N PHE A 129 5.16 -18.47 -10.98
CA PHE A 129 4.63 -19.56 -10.15
C PHE A 129 3.35 -20.20 -10.72
N ALA A 130 2.66 -19.54 -11.64
CA ALA A 130 1.47 -20.12 -12.28
C ALA A 130 1.81 -21.15 -13.37
N GLY A 131 1.01 -22.21 -13.45
CA GLY A 131 1.16 -23.30 -14.40
C GLY A 131 0.61 -22.96 -15.78
N GLY A 132 1.49 -22.57 -16.71
CA GLY A 132 1.18 -22.44 -18.13
C GLY A 132 0.39 -21.17 -18.53
N LYS A 133 0.16 -21.00 -19.84
CA LYS A 133 -0.40 -19.75 -20.43
C LYS A 133 -1.88 -19.49 -20.12
N GLN A 134 -2.63 -20.46 -19.59
CA GLN A 134 -4.08 -20.33 -19.40
C GLN A 134 -4.48 -19.86 -18.00
N ASP A 135 -3.63 -20.06 -16.99
CA ASP A 135 -3.91 -19.71 -15.59
C ASP A 135 -3.11 -18.48 -15.17
N LEU A 136 -3.28 -17.37 -15.88
CA LEU A 136 -2.56 -16.14 -15.57
C LEU A 136 -3.22 -15.44 -14.35
N PRO A 137 -2.43 -15.05 -13.33
CA PRO A 137 -2.94 -14.15 -12.30
C PRO A 137 -3.32 -12.80 -12.90
N LYS A 138 -4.18 -12.08 -12.18
CA LYS A 138 -4.69 -10.77 -12.59
C LYS A 138 -4.63 -9.75 -11.47
N ILE A 139 -4.38 -8.51 -11.86
CA ILE A 139 -4.65 -7.32 -11.06
C ILE A 139 -6.04 -6.83 -11.44
N LYS A 140 -6.90 -6.63 -10.44
CA LYS A 140 -8.18 -5.96 -10.64
C LYS A 140 -8.00 -4.46 -10.48
N LEU A 141 -8.68 -3.69 -11.31
CA LEU A 141 -8.74 -2.24 -11.24
C LEU A 141 -10.19 -1.84 -11.04
N ASP A 142 -10.49 -1.11 -9.99
CA ASP A 142 -11.81 -0.54 -9.75
C ASP A 142 -11.69 0.98 -9.93
N VAL A 143 -12.28 1.48 -11.01
CA VAL A 143 -12.13 2.88 -11.41
C VAL A 143 -13.50 3.53 -11.47
N THR A 144 -13.67 4.64 -10.75
CA THR A 144 -14.97 5.33 -10.69
C THR A 144 -14.82 6.84 -10.81
N ALA A 145 -15.74 7.48 -11.54
CA ALA A 145 -15.88 8.94 -11.60
C ALA A 145 -16.97 9.45 -10.63
N ASP A 146 -17.41 8.61 -9.70
CA ASP A 146 -18.46 8.91 -8.74
C ASP A 146 -17.98 8.95 -7.30
N GLU A 147 -16.94 9.73 -7.03
CA GLU A 147 -16.47 9.98 -5.66
C GLU A 147 -16.07 11.45 -5.48
N ALA A 148 -16.40 12.02 -4.33
CA ALA A 148 -15.92 13.34 -3.96
C ALA A 148 -14.50 13.23 -3.40
N VAL A 149 -13.55 13.94 -4.04
CA VAL A 149 -12.20 14.13 -3.50
C VAL A 149 -12.20 15.40 -2.66
N VAL A 150 -12.17 15.24 -1.34
CA VAL A 150 -12.35 16.34 -0.38
C VAL A 150 -11.02 17.04 -0.08
N MET A 151 -9.96 16.27 0.13
CA MET A 151 -8.65 16.82 0.45
C MET A 151 -7.84 17.08 -0.83
N PRO A 152 -6.85 17.99 -0.80
CA PRO A 152 -5.88 18.11 -1.87
C PRO A 152 -5.19 16.77 -2.15
N VAL A 153 -5.11 16.40 -3.42
CA VAL A 153 -4.43 15.18 -3.85
C VAL A 153 -2.97 15.25 -3.46
N THR A 154 -2.50 14.19 -2.81
CA THR A 154 -1.11 14.04 -2.40
C THR A 154 -0.35 13.22 -3.42
N ARG A 155 0.88 13.65 -3.76
CA ARG A 155 1.82 12.81 -4.51
C ARG A 155 2.68 12.07 -3.51
N GLN A 156 2.48 10.76 -3.40
CA GLN A 156 3.19 9.92 -2.43
C GLN A 156 4.20 9.00 -3.11
N THR A 157 5.28 8.70 -2.40
CA THR A 157 6.20 7.64 -2.79
C THR A 157 5.54 6.28 -2.49
N VAL A 158 5.58 5.38 -3.46
CA VAL A 158 5.09 4.02 -3.31
C VAL A 158 6.16 3.17 -2.66
N PHE A 159 5.83 2.55 -1.52
CA PHE A 159 6.65 1.54 -0.87
C PHE A 159 6.85 0.36 -1.81
N TYR A 160 8.12 0.14 -2.13
CA TYR A 160 8.56 -0.85 -3.09
C TYR A 160 9.86 -1.47 -2.57
N PRO A 161 9.78 -2.54 -1.77
CA PRO A 161 10.94 -3.07 -1.05
C PRO A 161 11.85 -3.95 -1.91
N TYR A 162 11.60 -4.11 -3.20
CA TYR A 162 12.35 -5.03 -4.07
C TYR A 162 13.64 -4.42 -4.63
N ALA A 163 14.60 -5.27 -4.97
CA ALA A 163 15.94 -4.88 -5.38
C ALA A 163 15.99 -4.09 -6.69
N ASP A 164 14.98 -4.25 -7.55
CA ASP A 164 14.89 -3.56 -8.83
C ASP A 164 14.12 -2.22 -8.78
N ALA A 165 13.98 -1.65 -7.58
CA ALA A 165 13.38 -0.34 -7.39
C ALA A 165 14.02 0.72 -8.33
N PRO A 166 13.23 1.55 -9.04
CA PRO A 166 13.75 2.67 -9.81
C PRO A 166 14.56 3.61 -8.92
N ALA A 167 15.67 4.15 -9.45
CA ALA A 167 16.55 5.06 -8.69
C ALA A 167 15.82 6.30 -8.17
N GLN A 168 14.87 6.82 -8.95
CA GLN A 168 14.00 7.94 -8.60
C GLN A 168 12.79 7.55 -7.75
N GLY A 169 12.65 6.27 -7.38
CA GLY A 169 11.48 5.73 -6.69
C GLY A 169 10.21 5.71 -7.55
N ILE A 170 9.16 5.10 -7.02
CA ILE A 170 7.82 5.07 -7.64
C ILE A 170 6.95 6.12 -6.96
N HIS A 171 6.19 6.89 -7.74
CA HIS A 171 5.37 7.99 -7.23
C HIS A 171 3.97 7.94 -7.85
N ILE A 172 2.94 8.19 -7.04
CA ILE A 172 1.55 8.18 -7.49
C ILE A 172 0.74 9.31 -6.85
N HIS A 173 -0.24 9.83 -7.59
CA HIS A 173 -1.26 10.71 -7.04
C HIS A 173 -2.31 9.89 -6.30
N CYS A 174 -2.52 10.19 -5.02
CA CYS A 174 -3.43 9.44 -4.18
C CYS A 174 -4.21 10.32 -3.20
N TYR A 175 -5.24 9.73 -2.59
CA TYR A 175 -5.93 10.33 -1.45
C TYR A 175 -4.95 10.54 -0.29
N SER A 176 -5.15 11.61 0.46
CA SER A 176 -4.48 11.82 1.74
C SER A 176 -4.88 10.74 2.75
N TYR A 177 -4.04 10.47 3.75
CA TYR A 177 -4.36 9.49 4.80
C TYR A 177 -5.73 9.76 5.48
N PRO A 178 -6.04 10.99 5.98
CA PRO A 178 -7.35 11.27 6.58
C PRO A 178 -8.52 10.98 5.62
N GLU A 179 -8.34 11.20 4.32
CA GLU A 179 -9.37 10.98 3.33
C GLU A 179 -9.65 9.49 3.06
N VAL A 180 -8.60 8.66 2.99
CA VAL A 180 -8.77 7.21 2.89
C VAL A 180 -9.42 6.67 4.17
N PHE A 181 -9.04 7.20 5.34
CA PHE A 181 -9.64 6.78 6.60
C PHE A 181 -11.14 7.10 6.65
N ALA A 182 -11.53 8.33 6.35
CA ALA A 182 -12.95 8.71 6.27
C ALA A 182 -13.73 7.83 5.26
N GLU A 183 -13.14 7.52 4.09
CA GLU A 183 -13.77 6.62 3.12
C GLU A 183 -13.95 5.19 3.66
N LYS A 184 -13.01 4.70 4.48
CA LYS A 184 -13.11 3.40 5.13
C LYS A 184 -14.21 3.36 6.20
N VAL A 185 -14.37 4.44 6.97
CA VAL A 185 -15.47 4.56 7.94
C VAL A 185 -16.82 4.57 7.22
N ARG A 186 -16.95 5.34 6.13
CA ARG A 186 -18.14 5.32 5.27
C ARG A 186 -18.44 3.91 4.76
N ALA A 187 -17.45 3.24 4.18
CA ALA A 187 -17.62 1.90 3.63
C ALA A 187 -18.00 0.88 4.71
N LEU A 188 -17.41 0.96 5.91
CA LEU A 188 -17.79 0.10 7.02
C LEU A 188 -19.28 0.25 7.36
N GLY A 189 -19.78 1.49 7.45
CA GLY A 189 -21.20 1.77 7.70
C GLY A 189 -22.16 1.42 6.57
N GLU A 190 -21.69 1.39 5.32
CA GLU A 190 -22.55 1.11 4.15
C GLU A 190 -22.68 -0.39 3.86
N ARG A 191 -21.58 -1.15 4.01
CA ARG A 191 -21.51 -2.56 3.57
C ARG A 191 -21.00 -3.55 4.61
N GLY A 192 -20.53 -3.09 5.78
CA GLY A 192 -20.17 -3.98 6.90
C GLY A 192 -19.21 -5.12 6.52
N ARG A 193 -18.13 -4.86 5.77
CA ARG A 193 -17.18 -5.91 5.37
C ARG A 193 -16.03 -6.09 6.36
N PRO A 194 -15.55 -7.33 6.61
CA PRO A 194 -14.41 -7.61 7.49
C PRO A 194 -13.17 -6.77 7.21
N ARG A 195 -12.86 -6.56 5.93
CA ARG A 195 -11.73 -5.73 5.49
C ARG A 195 -11.86 -4.28 5.95
N ASP A 196 -13.07 -3.70 5.92
CA ASP A 196 -13.27 -2.31 6.34
C ASP A 196 -13.20 -2.19 7.86
N LEU A 197 -13.70 -3.17 8.63
CA LEU A 197 -13.55 -3.21 10.09
C LEU A 197 -12.06 -3.34 10.47
N TYR A 198 -11.34 -4.29 9.85
CA TYR A 198 -9.90 -4.42 10.03
C TYR A 198 -9.19 -3.11 9.73
N ASP A 199 -9.57 -2.46 8.63
CA ASP A 199 -8.93 -1.24 8.19
C ASP A 199 -9.18 -0.08 9.17
N VAL A 200 -10.45 0.23 9.48
CA VAL A 200 -10.83 1.32 10.39
C VAL A 200 -10.13 1.21 11.74
N ILE A 201 -10.11 0.01 12.34
CA ILE A 201 -9.51 -0.18 13.66
C ILE A 201 -7.98 -0.09 13.61
N ASN A 202 -7.31 -0.57 12.56
CA ASN A 202 -5.86 -0.42 12.44
C ASN A 202 -5.45 1.03 12.16
N LEU A 203 -6.23 1.78 11.39
CA LEU A 203 -6.01 3.21 11.18
C LEU A 203 -6.20 3.98 12.49
N PHE A 204 -7.24 3.66 13.26
CA PHE A 204 -7.47 4.22 14.59
C PHE A 204 -6.33 3.93 15.58
N ARG A 205 -5.75 2.72 15.52
CA ARG A 205 -4.63 2.30 16.38
C ARG A 205 -3.27 2.88 15.97
N ASN A 206 -3.19 3.54 14.82
CA ASN A 206 -1.93 4.01 14.28
C ASN A 206 -1.35 5.17 15.10
N ASP A 207 -0.04 5.22 15.26
CA ASP A 207 0.64 6.28 16.02
C ASP A 207 0.63 7.66 15.32
N GLN A 208 0.26 7.69 14.04
CA GLN A 208 0.05 8.89 13.23
C GLN A 208 -1.44 9.20 13.01
N LEU A 209 -2.32 8.76 13.92
CA LEU A 209 -3.76 9.02 13.88
C LEU A 209 -4.05 10.50 13.57
N PRO A 210 -4.83 10.83 12.52
CA PRO A 210 -5.20 12.22 12.24
C PRO A 210 -6.12 12.78 13.32
N ASP A 211 -6.33 14.10 13.35
CA ASP A 211 -7.32 14.70 14.24
C ASP A 211 -8.74 14.20 13.91
N ALA A 212 -9.50 13.80 14.94
CA ALA A 212 -10.87 13.29 14.79
C ALA A 212 -11.77 14.27 14.03
N ALA A 213 -11.66 15.57 14.33
CA ALA A 213 -12.43 16.62 13.65
C ALA A 213 -12.17 16.65 12.13
N VAL A 214 -10.93 16.41 11.69
CA VAL A 214 -10.58 16.36 10.26
C VAL A 214 -11.22 15.14 9.60
N VAL A 215 -11.14 13.98 10.23
CA VAL A 215 -11.74 12.74 9.70
C VAL A 215 -13.27 12.86 9.65
N GLN A 216 -13.88 13.44 10.70
CA GLN A 216 -15.32 13.65 10.78
C GLN A 216 -15.84 14.63 9.71
N ASP A 217 -15.13 15.73 9.45
CA ASP A 217 -15.49 16.68 8.40
C ASP A 217 -15.46 16.03 7.01
N ILE A 218 -14.37 15.30 6.69
CA ILE A 218 -14.26 14.59 5.40
C ILE A 218 -15.35 13.52 5.27
N LEU A 219 -15.61 12.76 6.34
CA LEU A 219 -16.66 11.74 6.38
C LEU A 219 -18.03 12.36 6.11
N SER A 220 -18.35 13.49 6.76
CA SER A 220 -19.59 14.23 6.57
C SER A 220 -19.78 14.64 5.10
N GLN A 221 -18.76 15.25 4.49
CA GLN A 221 -18.80 15.67 3.08
C GLN A 221 -18.97 14.48 2.12
N LYS A 222 -18.27 13.36 2.36
CA LYS A 222 -18.39 12.15 1.53
C LYS A 222 -19.76 11.48 1.69
N CYS A 223 -20.29 11.39 2.90
CA CYS A 223 -21.64 10.88 3.18
C CYS A 223 -22.70 11.76 2.50
N ALA A 224 -22.60 13.09 2.61
CA ALA A 224 -23.48 14.03 1.95
C ALA A 224 -23.45 13.88 0.42
N TYR A 225 -22.26 13.74 -0.19
CA TYR A 225 -22.12 13.51 -1.63
C TYR A 225 -22.83 12.24 -2.09
N LYS A 226 -22.82 11.18 -1.27
CA LYS A 226 -23.46 9.89 -1.55
C LYS A 226 -24.94 9.85 -1.16
N GLY A 227 -25.44 10.87 -0.45
CA GLY A 227 -26.82 10.90 0.04
C GLY A 227 -27.08 9.89 1.16
N ILE A 228 -26.07 9.57 1.96
CA ILE A 228 -26.18 8.64 3.09
C ILE A 228 -25.89 9.37 4.41
N ARG A 229 -26.39 8.81 5.51
CA ARG A 229 -26.09 9.33 6.85
C ARG A 229 -24.66 8.97 7.28
N ILE A 230 -24.13 9.73 8.23
CA ILE A 230 -22.87 9.41 8.88
C ILE A 230 -23.06 8.12 9.71
N PRO A 231 -22.20 7.10 9.54
CA PRO A 231 -22.28 5.89 10.34
C PRO A 231 -22.07 6.16 11.84
N VAL A 232 -22.83 5.46 12.67
CA VAL A 232 -22.71 5.46 14.14
C VAL A 232 -22.51 4.04 14.67
N LEU A 233 -22.18 3.90 15.95
CA LEU A 233 -21.90 2.61 16.58
C LEU A 233 -23.07 1.64 16.45
N GLU A 234 -24.30 2.11 16.62
CA GLU A 234 -25.52 1.31 16.55
C GLU A 234 -25.70 0.63 15.19
N ASP A 235 -25.20 1.25 14.12
CA ASP A 235 -25.29 0.72 12.76
C ASP A 235 -24.46 -0.55 12.60
N MET A 236 -23.39 -0.66 13.38
CA MET A 236 -22.45 -1.76 13.28
C MET A 236 -23.12 -3.07 13.69
N GLU A 237 -23.98 -3.05 14.72
CA GLU A 237 -24.60 -4.25 15.27
C GLU A 237 -25.37 -5.05 14.20
N SER A 238 -25.97 -4.36 13.23
CA SER A 238 -26.67 -5.00 12.10
C SER A 238 -25.77 -5.87 11.21
N TYR A 239 -24.45 -5.61 11.22
CA TYR A 239 -23.46 -6.31 10.41
C TYR A 239 -22.67 -7.36 11.20
N LYS A 240 -22.86 -7.48 12.51
CA LYS A 240 -21.99 -8.27 13.39
C LYS A 240 -21.86 -9.73 12.98
N ASP A 241 -22.99 -10.42 12.77
CA ASP A 241 -23.01 -11.83 12.41
C ASP A 241 -22.36 -12.07 11.04
N ALA A 242 -22.65 -11.19 10.07
CA ALA A 242 -22.07 -11.25 8.74
C ALA A 242 -20.55 -10.99 8.77
N LEU A 243 -20.11 -10.01 9.58
CA LEU A 243 -18.70 -9.70 9.80
C LEU A 243 -17.96 -10.88 10.43
N GLN A 244 -18.51 -11.46 11.50
CA GLN A 244 -17.91 -12.59 12.20
C GLN A 244 -17.82 -13.82 11.30
N GLY A 245 -18.91 -14.18 10.60
CA GLY A 245 -18.94 -15.32 9.70
C GLY A 245 -17.99 -15.19 8.50
N ASN A 246 -17.70 -13.96 8.05
CA ASN A 246 -16.80 -13.70 6.92
C ASN A 246 -15.38 -13.26 7.33
N TRP A 247 -15.09 -13.18 8.63
CA TRP A 247 -13.81 -12.66 9.13
C TRP A 247 -12.62 -13.46 8.59
N GLN A 248 -12.61 -14.77 8.83
CA GLN A 248 -11.54 -15.66 8.34
C GLN A 248 -11.52 -15.78 6.81
N PRO A 249 -12.63 -16.11 6.12
CA PRO A 249 -12.63 -16.26 4.66
C PRO A 249 -12.07 -15.05 3.92
N MET A 250 -12.34 -13.82 4.41
CA MET A 250 -11.96 -12.60 3.70
C MET A 250 -10.56 -12.06 4.03
N LEU A 251 -9.98 -12.41 5.18
CA LEU A 251 -8.74 -11.80 5.67
C LEU A 251 -7.56 -12.77 5.82
N ALA A 252 -7.79 -14.07 6.05
CA ALA A 252 -6.71 -14.99 6.43
C ALA A 252 -5.56 -15.07 5.41
N HIS A 253 -5.86 -15.01 4.11
CA HIS A 253 -4.84 -15.05 3.05
C HIS A 253 -4.06 -13.73 2.86
N GLN A 254 -4.51 -12.65 3.50
CA GLN A 254 -3.94 -11.30 3.36
C GLN A 254 -3.04 -10.91 4.55
N LEU A 255 -2.93 -11.79 5.54
CA LEU A 255 -2.29 -11.57 6.82
C LEU A 255 -1.37 -12.75 7.16
N PRO A 256 -0.18 -12.51 7.74
CA PRO A 256 0.66 -13.58 8.30
C PRO A 256 -0.06 -14.40 9.39
N SER A 257 -0.90 -13.74 10.19
CA SER A 257 -1.77 -14.38 11.18
C SER A 257 -3.04 -13.55 11.34
N LEU A 258 -4.19 -14.22 11.38
CA LEU A 258 -5.48 -13.55 11.54
C LEU A 258 -5.80 -13.35 13.03
N PRO A 259 -5.93 -12.10 13.52
CA PRO A 259 -6.39 -11.85 14.88
C PRO A 259 -7.86 -12.24 15.05
N ALA A 260 -8.28 -12.56 16.28
CA ALA A 260 -9.68 -12.85 16.59
C ALA A 260 -10.58 -11.62 16.32
N PHE A 261 -11.80 -11.89 15.84
CA PHE A 261 -12.79 -10.86 15.47
C PHE A 261 -13.13 -9.94 16.65
N GLU A 262 -13.26 -10.51 17.84
CA GLU A 262 -13.67 -9.83 19.07
C GLU A 262 -12.67 -8.73 19.47
N VAL A 263 -11.39 -8.89 19.11
CA VAL A 263 -10.31 -7.91 19.35
C VAL A 263 -10.54 -6.63 18.54
N TYR A 264 -11.16 -6.76 17.37
CA TYR A 264 -11.48 -5.64 16.49
C TYR A 264 -12.85 -5.06 16.84
N TRP A 265 -13.84 -5.93 17.00
CA TRP A 265 -15.20 -5.57 17.37
C TRP A 265 -15.26 -4.77 18.68
N GLY A 266 -14.54 -5.23 19.70
CA GLY A 266 -14.53 -4.60 21.03
C GLY A 266 -13.92 -3.19 21.07
N VAL A 267 -13.26 -2.73 19.99
CA VAL A 267 -12.68 -1.38 19.90
C VAL A 267 -13.62 -0.37 19.24
N LEU A 268 -14.71 -0.82 18.60
CA LEU A 268 -15.67 0.09 17.97
C LEU A 268 -16.21 1.17 18.92
N PRO A 269 -16.57 0.90 20.18
CA PRO A 269 -17.03 1.95 21.09
C PRO A 269 -15.99 3.04 21.35
N GLU A 270 -14.73 2.65 21.57
CA GLU A 270 -13.60 3.59 21.75
C GLU A 270 -13.38 4.43 20.48
N PHE A 271 -13.43 3.78 19.31
CA PHE A 271 -13.28 4.43 18.02
C PHE A 271 -14.39 5.47 17.75
N PHE A 272 -15.66 5.14 17.97
CA PHE A 272 -16.75 6.09 17.73
C PHE A 272 -16.75 7.24 18.74
N ASN A 273 -16.41 6.97 20.01
CA ASN A 273 -16.20 8.03 21.00
C ASN A 273 -15.11 9.01 20.53
N TRP A 274 -13.98 8.50 20.04
CA TRP A 274 -12.91 9.32 19.47
C TRP A 274 -13.41 10.14 18.26
N LEU A 275 -14.10 9.50 17.32
CA LEU A 275 -14.59 10.15 16.10
C LEU A 275 -15.59 11.29 16.41
N GLU A 276 -16.34 11.17 17.50
CA GLU A 276 -17.23 12.20 18.03
C GLU A 276 -16.50 13.30 18.84
N GLY A 277 -15.17 13.24 18.95
CA GLY A 277 -14.36 14.20 19.68
C GLY A 277 -14.40 14.04 21.20
N ARG A 278 -14.88 12.89 21.70
CA ARG A 278 -14.82 12.58 23.14
C ARG A 278 -13.40 12.18 23.53
N ALA A 279 -13.00 12.49 24.75
CA ALA A 279 -11.65 12.22 25.24
C ALA A 279 -11.34 10.72 25.21
N VAL A 280 -10.17 10.38 24.63
CA VAL A 280 -9.58 9.05 24.69
C VAL A 280 -8.29 9.13 25.48
N GLU A 281 -8.03 8.12 26.29
CA GLU A 281 -6.87 8.07 27.18
C GLU A 281 -5.56 7.94 26.37
N GLU A 282 -4.66 8.93 26.49
CA GLU A 282 -3.37 8.88 25.83
C GLU A 282 -2.41 7.89 26.54
N LYS A 283 -1.79 7.01 25.75
CA LYS A 283 -0.81 6.04 26.27
C LYS A 283 0.61 6.61 26.27
N VAL A 284 1.29 6.41 27.39
CA VAL A 284 2.68 6.85 27.60
C VAL A 284 3.65 5.88 26.93
N ALA A 285 4.83 6.36 26.51
CA ALA A 285 5.89 5.49 25.97
C ALA A 285 6.40 4.49 27.02
N LEU A 286 6.82 3.31 26.56
CA LEU A 286 7.42 2.31 27.43
C LEU A 286 8.75 2.83 27.99
N ALA A 287 8.89 2.82 29.32
CA ALA A 287 10.06 3.32 30.03
C ALA A 287 11.35 2.59 29.61
N GLU A 288 12.47 3.30 29.59
CA GLU A 288 13.79 2.74 29.29
C GLU A 288 14.23 1.79 30.41
N VAL A 289 14.53 0.53 30.04
CA VAL A 289 15.14 -0.48 30.94
C VAL A 289 16.65 -0.29 31.05
N THR A 290 17.29 0.25 29.99
CA THR A 290 18.71 0.55 29.94
C THR A 290 18.90 1.87 29.19
N GLY A 291 19.47 2.88 29.84
CA GLY A 291 19.55 4.24 29.32
C GLY A 291 20.03 4.33 27.86
N SER A 292 19.33 5.14 27.08
CA SER A 292 19.63 5.61 25.72
C SER A 292 19.62 4.56 24.60
N GLY A 293 18.47 4.49 23.92
CA GLY A 293 18.38 3.94 22.57
C GLY A 293 17.37 4.72 21.74
N GLN A 294 17.76 5.16 20.54
CA GLN A 294 16.83 5.84 19.64
C GLN A 294 15.86 4.83 19.04
N VAL A 295 14.57 5.20 18.96
CA VAL A 295 13.54 4.38 18.29
C VAL A 295 14.00 4.06 16.87
N TYR A 296 14.04 2.77 16.55
CA TYR A 296 14.55 2.23 15.29
C TYR A 296 13.37 1.70 14.47
N ARG A 297 13.09 2.36 13.33
CA ARG A 297 12.00 2.00 12.41
C ARG A 297 12.54 1.81 10.99
N PRO A 298 13.04 0.62 10.62
CA PRO A 298 13.38 0.32 9.23
C PRO A 298 12.12 0.03 8.40
N ALA A 299 12.26 0.11 7.08
CA ALA A 299 11.21 -0.25 6.14
C ALA A 299 10.81 -1.73 6.27
N TYR A 300 9.53 -2.06 6.10
CA TYR A 300 8.99 -3.42 6.14
C TYR A 300 9.61 -4.31 5.07
N GLY A 301 9.93 -5.56 5.45
CA GLY A 301 10.70 -6.49 4.62
C GLY A 301 12.18 -6.07 4.47
N ARG A 302 12.58 -4.95 5.09
CA ARG A 302 13.96 -4.46 5.15
C ARG A 302 14.44 -4.22 6.57
N LEU A 303 13.71 -4.75 7.56
CA LEU A 303 14.19 -4.83 8.92
C LEU A 303 15.57 -5.51 8.95
N GLY A 304 15.82 -6.48 8.05
CA GLY A 304 17.11 -7.16 7.93
C GLY A 304 17.51 -7.93 9.20
N LEU A 305 16.62 -7.96 10.20
CA LEU A 305 16.79 -8.69 11.43
C LEU A 305 16.19 -10.06 11.24
N ARG A 306 17.07 -11.04 11.31
CA ARG A 306 16.71 -12.44 11.30
C ARG A 306 17.00 -13.01 12.67
N THR A 307 16.21 -13.99 13.05
CA THR A 307 16.52 -14.88 14.15
C THR A 307 17.81 -15.65 13.82
N LEU A 308 18.40 -16.31 14.83
CA LEU A 308 19.56 -17.18 14.61
C LEU A 308 19.26 -18.35 13.64
N SER A 309 17.99 -18.76 13.52
CA SER A 309 17.51 -19.74 12.54
C SER A 309 17.27 -19.16 11.14
N GLY A 310 17.43 -17.84 10.95
CA GLY A 310 17.23 -17.15 9.69
C GLY A 310 15.81 -16.62 9.45
N ASN A 311 14.87 -16.83 10.37
CA ASN A 311 13.49 -16.34 10.26
C ASN A 311 13.42 -14.82 10.43
N SER A 312 12.55 -14.16 9.69
CA SER A 312 12.39 -12.70 9.78
C SER A 312 11.69 -12.27 11.07
N LEU A 313 12.15 -11.17 11.68
CA LEU A 313 11.48 -10.54 12.82
C LEU A 313 10.30 -9.63 12.44
N GLU A 314 9.92 -9.52 11.16
CA GLU A 314 8.73 -8.76 10.74
C GLU A 314 7.44 -9.28 11.41
N ILE A 315 7.44 -10.56 11.78
CA ILE A 315 6.36 -11.18 12.55
C ILE A 315 6.08 -10.45 13.88
N ILE A 316 7.10 -9.87 14.51
CA ILE A 316 6.99 -9.13 15.77
C ILE A 316 6.30 -7.78 15.53
N ARG A 317 6.66 -7.08 14.45
CA ARG A 317 6.03 -5.80 14.08
C ARG A 317 4.57 -6.01 13.68
N PHE A 318 4.29 -7.07 12.93
CA PHE A 318 2.92 -7.47 12.62
C PHE A 318 2.11 -7.76 13.89
N ALA A 319 2.65 -8.57 14.81
CA ALA A 319 1.99 -8.89 16.07
C ALA A 319 1.72 -7.64 16.91
N ALA A 320 2.69 -6.72 17.00
CA ALA A 320 2.54 -5.45 17.71
C ALA A 320 1.40 -4.60 17.14
N GLY A 321 1.38 -4.38 15.82
CA GLY A 321 0.31 -3.61 15.15
C GLY A 321 -1.08 -4.21 15.36
N ASN A 322 -1.15 -5.55 15.46
CA ASN A 322 -2.39 -6.30 15.65
C ASN A 322 -2.75 -6.61 17.12
N ARG A 323 -1.97 -6.12 18.09
CA ARG A 323 -2.15 -6.39 19.53
C ARG A 323 -2.09 -7.88 19.91
N LEU A 324 -1.23 -8.64 19.23
CA LEU A 324 -0.96 -10.06 19.48
C LEU A 324 0.33 -10.22 20.27
N CYS A 325 0.35 -11.17 21.20
CA CYS A 325 1.56 -11.57 21.89
C CYS A 325 2.44 -12.47 21.01
N VAL A 326 3.75 -12.41 21.23
CA VAL A 326 4.76 -13.19 20.54
C VAL A 326 5.37 -14.20 21.51
N ASN A 327 5.49 -15.45 21.10
CA ASN A 327 6.33 -16.43 21.78
C ASN A 327 7.79 -16.24 21.30
N LEU A 328 8.68 -15.86 22.21
CA LEU A 328 10.06 -15.51 21.93
C LEU A 328 11.01 -16.56 22.49
N ASP A 329 11.71 -17.25 21.59
CA ASP A 329 12.84 -18.12 21.93
C ASP A 329 14.13 -17.29 21.93
N TYR A 330 14.81 -17.24 23.07
CA TYR A 330 15.91 -16.30 23.30
C TYR A 330 16.99 -16.93 24.16
N THR A 331 18.25 -16.64 23.81
CA THR A 331 19.44 -17.05 24.55
C THR A 331 20.07 -15.82 25.20
N ASP A 332 20.16 -15.80 26.52
CA ASP A 332 20.74 -14.66 27.23
C ASP A 332 22.28 -14.57 27.13
N ASN A 333 22.88 -13.56 27.75
CA ASN A 333 24.33 -13.37 27.74
C ASN A 333 25.10 -14.45 28.51
N GLU A 334 24.43 -15.21 29.39
CA GLU A 334 25.00 -16.33 30.14
C GLU A 334 24.91 -17.65 29.34
N GLY A 335 24.26 -17.63 28.17
CA GLY A 335 24.06 -18.79 27.30
C GLY A 335 22.81 -19.60 27.64
N HIS A 336 21.95 -19.12 28.55
CA HIS A 336 20.72 -19.83 28.90
C HIS A 336 19.62 -19.57 27.88
N ARG A 337 19.20 -20.63 27.19
CA ARG A 337 18.07 -20.60 26.26
C ARG A 337 16.75 -20.80 27.00
N SER A 338 15.76 -19.95 26.72
CA SER A 338 14.41 -20.08 27.25
C SER A 338 13.35 -19.52 26.30
N THR A 339 12.10 -19.89 26.50
CA THR A 339 10.94 -19.34 25.78
C THR A 339 10.09 -18.50 26.73
N ARG A 340 9.44 -17.47 26.20
CA ARG A 340 8.55 -16.58 26.97
C ARG A 340 7.53 -15.90 26.06
N VAL A 341 6.34 -15.60 26.59
CA VAL A 341 5.34 -14.84 25.84
C VAL A 341 5.51 -13.36 26.15
N ILE A 342 5.60 -12.53 25.11
CA ILE A 342 5.84 -11.09 25.23
C ILE A 342 4.78 -10.26 24.51
N GLU A 343 4.50 -9.09 25.05
CA GLU A 343 3.81 -7.97 24.43
C GLU A 343 4.88 -7.07 23.77
N PRO A 344 5.01 -7.04 22.43
CA PRO A 344 6.05 -6.26 21.76
C PRO A 344 5.67 -4.78 21.67
N TYR A 345 6.58 -3.87 22.07
CA TYR A 345 6.31 -2.42 22.10
C TYR A 345 7.24 -1.57 21.26
N SER A 346 8.57 -1.79 21.26
CA SER A 346 9.50 -0.87 20.58
C SER A 346 10.77 -1.57 20.13
N LEU A 347 11.34 -1.14 19.00
CA LEU A 347 12.71 -1.48 18.60
C LEU A 347 13.55 -0.24 18.82
N ARG A 348 14.70 -0.38 19.48
CA ARG A 348 15.60 0.74 19.76
C ARG A 348 17.02 0.37 19.40
N ARG A 349 17.75 1.31 18.79
CA ARG A 349 19.18 1.17 18.54
C ARG A 349 19.95 1.78 19.70
N ALA A 350 20.67 0.95 20.43
CA ALA A 350 21.55 1.36 21.51
C ALA A 350 22.79 2.07 20.97
N GLN A 351 23.50 2.81 21.82
CA GLN A 351 24.70 3.59 21.43
C GLN A 351 25.82 2.72 20.83
N ASN A 352 25.93 1.47 21.26
CA ASN A 352 26.90 0.50 20.73
C ASN A 352 26.49 -0.13 19.39
N GLY A 353 25.38 0.33 18.79
CA GLY A 353 24.86 -0.16 17.51
C GLY A 353 23.90 -1.33 17.61
N ASN A 354 23.81 -2.00 18.77
CA ASN A 354 22.91 -3.13 18.97
C ASN A 354 21.45 -2.70 18.87
N ILE A 355 20.62 -3.58 18.31
CA ILE A 355 19.19 -3.37 18.25
C ILE A 355 18.52 -4.18 19.37
N LEU A 356 17.66 -3.50 20.12
CA LEU A 356 16.97 -4.03 21.28
C LEU A 356 15.47 -4.04 21.02
N LEU A 357 14.83 -5.18 21.21
CA LEU A 357 13.38 -5.33 21.30
C LEU A 357 12.94 -5.07 22.74
N TYR A 358 12.21 -3.98 22.94
CA TYR A 358 11.54 -3.65 24.19
C TYR A 358 10.14 -4.25 24.18
N ALA A 359 9.88 -5.05 25.22
CA ALA A 359 8.63 -5.77 25.36
C ALA A 359 8.26 -5.93 26.83
N VAL A 360 7.00 -6.29 27.07
CA VAL A 360 6.52 -6.65 28.41
C VAL A 360 6.21 -8.12 28.46
N ARG A 361 6.73 -8.83 29.46
CA ARG A 361 6.43 -10.25 29.64
C ARG A 361 4.97 -10.43 30.01
N ALA A 362 4.32 -11.36 29.33
CA ALA A 362 2.90 -11.56 29.45
C ALA A 362 2.54 -12.34 30.74
N GLU A 363 3.49 -13.04 31.37
CA GLU A 363 3.25 -13.81 32.60
C GLU A 363 3.28 -12.93 33.86
N ASP A 364 4.26 -12.04 33.98
CA ASP A 364 4.52 -11.26 35.21
C ASP A 364 4.49 -9.74 35.00
N GLY A 365 4.24 -9.28 33.76
CA GLY A 365 4.14 -7.87 33.45
C GLY A 365 5.47 -7.11 33.50
N GLN A 366 6.61 -7.79 33.60
CA GLN A 366 7.92 -7.15 33.66
C GLN A 366 8.35 -6.58 32.32
N ILE A 367 8.83 -5.33 32.32
CA ILE A 367 9.46 -4.72 31.14
C ILE A 367 10.85 -5.34 30.95
N ARG A 368 11.15 -5.77 29.73
CA ARG A 368 12.44 -6.37 29.34
C ARG A 368 12.93 -5.80 28.02
N ALA A 369 14.23 -5.84 27.83
CA ALA A 369 14.90 -5.53 26.57
C ALA A 369 15.68 -6.78 26.10
N TYR A 370 15.46 -7.18 24.85
CA TYR A 370 16.07 -8.36 24.24
C TYR A 370 16.97 -7.93 23.10
N LYS A 371 18.23 -8.37 23.06
CA LYS A 371 19.08 -8.11 21.90
C LYS A 371 18.60 -8.93 20.71
N THR A 372 18.43 -8.30 19.56
CA THR A 372 17.80 -9.00 18.42
C THR A 372 18.70 -10.09 17.82
N ASP A 373 20.01 -9.99 17.98
CA ASP A 373 21.01 -11.00 17.57
C ASP A 373 21.00 -12.26 18.46
N GLN A 374 20.31 -12.23 19.59
CA GLN A 374 20.16 -13.33 20.56
C GLN A 374 18.79 -14.01 20.49
N ILE A 375 17.92 -13.55 19.58
CA ILE A 375 16.62 -14.17 19.34
C ILE A 375 16.84 -15.40 18.46
N ASN A 376 16.54 -16.58 19.00
CA ASN A 376 16.65 -17.85 18.26
C ASN A 376 15.47 -18.04 17.31
N ASP A 377 14.27 -17.69 17.75
CA ASP A 377 13.03 -17.78 16.97
C ASP A 377 11.92 -16.88 17.56
N ALA A 378 10.92 -16.55 16.74
CA ALA A 378 9.74 -15.78 17.16
C ALA A 378 8.48 -16.26 16.43
N SER A 379 7.39 -16.50 17.17
CA SER A 379 6.11 -16.90 16.58
C SER A 379 4.92 -16.17 17.21
N ILE A 380 3.89 -15.92 16.40
CA ILE A 380 2.65 -15.28 16.87
C ILE A 380 1.85 -16.27 17.71
N THR A 381 1.31 -15.77 18.81
CA THR A 381 0.36 -16.53 19.63
C THR A 381 -1.07 -16.05 19.38
N ASN A 382 -2.05 -16.87 19.74
CA ASN A 382 -3.46 -16.46 19.75
C ASN A 382 -3.83 -15.57 20.95
N ARG A 383 -2.87 -15.28 21.84
CA ARG A 383 -3.07 -14.43 23.00
C ARG A 383 -2.96 -12.97 22.55
N THR A 384 -3.95 -12.16 22.91
CA THR A 384 -3.96 -10.72 22.66
C THR A 384 -3.55 -9.96 23.91
N PHE A 385 -3.18 -8.68 23.74
CA PHE A 385 -2.92 -7.79 24.85
C PHE A 385 -3.57 -6.42 24.66
N ILE A 386 -3.95 -5.78 25.77
CA ILE A 386 -4.36 -4.38 25.78
C ILE A 386 -3.08 -3.57 26.04
N PRO A 387 -2.65 -2.70 25.11
CA PRO A 387 -1.40 -1.98 25.27
C PRO A 387 -1.43 -1.12 26.54
N ARG A 388 -0.49 -1.34 27.45
CA ARG A 388 -0.26 -0.46 28.62
C ARG A 388 0.58 0.77 28.25
N TYR A 389 1.35 0.63 27.17
CA TYR A 389 2.26 1.65 26.66
C TYR A 389 2.01 1.90 25.18
N ARG A 390 2.60 2.97 24.66
CA ARG A 390 2.62 3.26 23.23
C ARG A 390 3.41 2.18 22.48
N ILE A 391 2.83 1.66 21.40
CA ILE A 391 3.51 0.76 20.48
C ILE A 391 4.26 1.61 19.43
N GLU A 392 5.57 1.45 19.36
CA GLU A 392 6.50 2.19 18.49
C GLU A 392 7.07 1.31 17.37
N LEU A 393 6.48 0.12 17.15
CA LEU A 393 6.87 -0.86 16.13
C LEU A 393 6.20 -0.64 14.77
N GLY A 394 5.45 0.45 14.64
CA GLY A 394 4.88 0.90 13.37
C GLY A 394 5.96 1.22 12.33
N PRO A 395 5.62 1.24 11.04
CA PRO A 395 6.54 1.64 9.97
C PRO A 395 7.14 3.02 10.22
N ALA A 396 8.29 3.26 9.58
CA ALA A 396 8.94 4.56 9.62
C ALA A 396 7.94 5.63 9.21
N ARG A 397 8.08 6.82 9.81
CA ARG A 397 7.30 8.01 9.46
C ARG A 397 7.47 8.24 7.95
N GLY A 398 6.53 7.75 7.14
CA GLY A 398 6.41 8.25 5.77
C GLY A 398 6.23 9.77 5.85
N ASP A 399 6.53 10.48 4.77
CA ASP A 399 6.24 11.92 4.66
C ASP A 399 4.72 12.18 4.65
N ILE A 400 4.04 11.82 5.74
CA ILE A 400 2.73 12.36 6.11
C ILE A 400 3.02 13.80 6.49
N ARG A 401 3.06 14.66 5.47
CA ARG A 401 3.17 16.10 5.68
C ARG A 401 2.04 16.49 6.64
N SER A 402 2.42 16.94 7.84
CA SER A 402 1.47 17.58 8.75
C SER A 402 0.83 18.72 7.98
N VAL A 403 -0.49 18.70 7.84
CA VAL A 403 -1.21 19.86 7.34
C VAL A 403 -0.87 20.99 8.30
N ALA A 404 -0.15 22.00 7.83
CA ALA A 404 0.18 23.16 8.64
C ALA A 404 -1.16 23.73 9.14
N GLN A 405 -1.35 23.72 10.46
CA GLN A 405 -2.45 24.40 11.10
C GLN A 405 -2.34 25.89 10.73
N THR A 406 -3.13 26.33 9.76
CA THR A 406 -3.45 27.75 9.65
C THR A 406 -4.34 28.07 10.83
N SER A 407 -3.70 28.48 11.93
CA SER A 407 -4.35 29.11 13.06
C SER A 407 -5.05 30.38 12.57
N GLY A 408 -6.34 30.26 12.30
CA GLY A 408 -7.18 31.34 11.86
C GLY A 408 -8.64 30.93 11.98
N TRP A 409 -9.25 31.28 13.10
CA TRP A 409 -10.70 31.25 13.31
C TRP A 409 -11.44 31.82 12.09
N LEU A 410 -12.31 31.02 11.46
CA LEU A 410 -13.49 31.50 10.74
C LEU A 410 -14.61 30.43 10.82
N PRO A 411 -15.86 30.82 11.16
CA PRO A 411 -17.02 29.94 11.05
C PRO A 411 -17.52 29.96 9.60
N GLY A 412 -17.43 28.82 8.91
CA GLY A 412 -17.97 28.70 7.56
C GLY A 412 -17.49 27.41 6.91
N SER A 413 -18.45 26.52 6.59
CA SER A 413 -18.29 25.32 5.78
C SER A 413 -17.28 25.52 4.65
N LEU A 414 -16.31 24.61 4.53
CA LEU A 414 -15.46 24.47 3.35
C LEU A 414 -16.34 24.09 2.16
N GLY A 415 -16.90 25.11 1.53
CA GLY A 415 -17.81 24.98 0.40
C GLY A 415 -17.15 24.29 -0.78
N ILE A 416 -17.91 23.40 -1.40
CA ILE A 416 -17.65 22.78 -2.70
C ILE A 416 -17.18 23.86 -3.68
N LEU A 417 -15.97 23.70 -4.24
CA LEU A 417 -15.50 24.53 -5.35
C LEU A 417 -16.38 24.24 -6.58
N GLN A 418 -17.45 25.01 -6.75
CA GLN A 418 -18.16 25.10 -8.02
C GLN A 418 -17.28 25.86 -9.01
N SER A 419 -16.96 25.22 -10.14
CA SER A 419 -16.22 25.82 -11.23
C SER A 419 -17.06 26.93 -11.88
N THR A 420 -16.69 28.19 -11.60
CA THR A 420 -17.12 29.32 -12.42
C THR A 420 -15.97 29.76 -13.29
N SER A 421 -16.19 29.69 -14.60
CA SER A 421 -15.26 30.12 -15.62
C SER A 421 -15.14 31.65 -15.59
N ARG A 422 -13.94 32.16 -15.28
CA ARG A 422 -13.59 33.54 -15.60
C ARG A 422 -12.18 33.65 -16.14
N ARG A 423 -12.11 33.92 -17.44
CA ARG A 423 -10.90 34.27 -18.20
C ARG A 423 -10.29 35.54 -17.62
N THR A 424 -9.03 35.47 -17.22
CA THR A 424 -8.14 36.64 -17.13
C THR A 424 -6.84 36.34 -17.86
N ARG A 425 -6.64 37.04 -18.99
CA ARG A 425 -5.41 37.05 -19.78
C ARG A 425 -4.29 37.69 -18.96
N VAL A 426 -3.19 36.97 -18.76
CA VAL A 426 -1.88 37.57 -18.49
C VAL A 426 -0.87 36.90 -19.41
N SER A 427 -0.31 37.71 -20.31
CA SER A 427 0.68 37.33 -21.32
C SER A 427 2.09 37.50 -20.80
N ARG A 428 2.91 36.44 -20.83
CA ARG A 428 4.39 36.48 -20.84
C ARG A 428 4.96 35.24 -21.57
N PRO A 429 6.18 35.32 -22.12
CA PRO A 429 6.53 34.74 -23.42
C PRO A 429 6.90 33.25 -23.35
N ILE A 430 6.46 32.53 -24.37
CA ILE A 430 6.73 31.11 -24.61
C ILE A 430 8.10 30.96 -25.28
N SER A 431 9.04 30.29 -24.62
CA SER A 431 10.20 29.69 -25.27
C SER A 431 9.73 28.51 -26.13
N ARG A 432 9.96 28.59 -27.44
CA ARG A 432 9.62 27.56 -28.42
C ARG A 432 10.41 26.26 -28.13
N SER A 433 9.77 25.25 -27.53
CA SER A 433 10.16 23.85 -27.73
C SER A 433 9.41 23.30 -28.93
N ARG A 434 10.15 22.82 -29.93
CA ARG A 434 9.61 22.21 -31.15
C ARG A 434 8.74 21.01 -30.80
N THR A 435 7.44 21.14 -31.02
CA THR A 435 6.50 20.03 -31.17
C THR A 435 6.66 19.44 -32.57
N SER A 436 7.09 18.18 -32.68
CA SER A 436 6.84 17.36 -33.87
C SER A 436 5.38 16.90 -33.82
N GLY A 437 4.64 17.19 -34.89
CA GLY A 437 3.22 16.89 -35.02
C GLY A 437 2.95 15.41 -35.21
N PHE A 438 1.78 14.99 -34.74
CA PHE A 438 1.18 13.68 -34.95
C PHE A 438 0.91 13.44 -36.45
N GLY A 439 1.73 12.59 -37.04
CA GLY A 439 1.40 11.72 -38.17
C GLY A 439 1.92 10.32 -37.80
N SER A 440 1.26 9.25 -38.26
CA SER A 440 1.59 7.82 -38.03
C SER A 440 3.06 7.59 -37.71
N GLU A 441 3.39 7.55 -36.41
CA GLU A 441 4.78 7.60 -35.95
C GLU A 441 5.31 6.17 -35.91
N ALA A 442 6.18 5.86 -36.87
CA ALA A 442 6.82 4.57 -37.04
C ALA A 442 7.39 4.07 -35.71
N THR A 443 7.02 2.85 -35.32
CA THR A 443 7.55 2.17 -34.14
C THR A 443 8.65 1.22 -34.58
N TYR A 444 9.87 1.52 -34.15
CA TYR A 444 11.08 0.76 -34.44
C TYR A 444 11.25 -0.36 -33.41
N ILE A 445 11.33 -1.60 -33.87
CA ILE A 445 11.52 -2.79 -33.03
C ILE A 445 12.99 -3.17 -33.07
N TYR A 446 13.69 -3.09 -31.93
CA TYR A 446 15.08 -3.48 -31.77
C TYR A 446 15.20 -4.80 -31.03
N ARG A 447 16.00 -5.74 -31.53
CA ARG A 447 16.26 -7.02 -30.87
C ARG A 447 17.65 -7.07 -30.27
N CYS A 448 17.74 -7.50 -29.02
CA CYS A 448 19.01 -7.77 -28.37
C CYS A 448 19.68 -9.00 -29.00
N PRO A 449 20.92 -8.90 -29.50
CA PRO A 449 21.61 -10.04 -30.12
C PRO A 449 22.04 -11.12 -29.11
N ILE A 450 21.98 -10.84 -27.81
CA ILE A 450 22.44 -11.76 -26.75
C ILE A 450 21.28 -12.59 -26.19
N CYS A 451 20.12 -11.97 -25.94
CA CYS A 451 19.01 -12.62 -25.26
C CYS A 451 17.72 -12.69 -26.07
N ASP A 452 17.74 -12.22 -27.32
CA ASP A 452 16.60 -12.13 -28.23
C ASP A 452 15.42 -11.29 -27.73
N LYS A 453 15.61 -10.52 -26.67
CA LYS A 453 14.58 -9.61 -26.16
C LYS A 453 14.39 -8.46 -27.14
N THR A 454 13.13 -8.19 -27.49
CA THR A 454 12.75 -7.09 -28.39
C THR A 454 12.35 -5.84 -27.59
N PHE A 455 12.58 -4.65 -28.15
CA PHE A 455 12.37 -3.35 -27.55
C PHE A 455 11.70 -2.44 -28.56
N ARG A 456 10.67 -1.68 -28.18
CA ARG A 456 9.92 -0.84 -29.12
C ARG A 456 10.22 0.62 -28.87
N ARG A 457 10.61 1.35 -29.91
CA ARG A 457 11.02 2.77 -29.78
C ARG A 457 10.24 3.63 -30.77
N LYS A 458 9.85 4.83 -30.34
CA LYS A 458 9.31 5.88 -31.23
C LYS A 458 10.39 6.64 -31.99
N THR A 459 11.64 6.46 -31.61
CA THR A 459 12.82 7.05 -32.27
C THR A 459 13.79 5.95 -32.66
N GLN A 460 14.57 6.18 -33.72
CA GLN A 460 15.66 5.27 -34.10
C GLN A 460 16.81 5.35 -33.10
N ASN A 461 16.69 4.61 -32.00
CA ASN A 461 17.72 4.49 -30.99
C ASN A 461 17.96 3.01 -30.67
N SER A 462 19.13 2.52 -31.09
CA SER A 462 19.57 1.13 -30.89
C SER A 462 20.06 0.85 -29.47
N THR A 463 20.23 1.86 -28.61
CA THR A 463 20.64 1.65 -27.21
C THR A 463 19.54 0.96 -26.42
N LEU A 464 19.90 -0.16 -25.79
CA LEU A 464 19.01 -0.95 -24.96
C LEU A 464 19.15 -0.53 -23.50
N ASN A 465 18.02 -0.45 -22.79
CA ASN A 465 18.06 -0.29 -21.33
C ASN A 465 18.69 -1.56 -20.71
N PRO A 466 19.34 -1.47 -19.53
CA PRO A 466 19.75 -2.66 -18.79
C PRO A 466 18.59 -3.64 -18.62
N HIS A 467 18.80 -4.89 -19.02
CA HIS A 467 17.75 -5.91 -19.02
C HIS A 467 18.32 -7.28 -18.65
N LYS A 468 17.45 -8.27 -18.44
CA LYS A 468 17.82 -9.64 -18.09
C LYS A 468 17.45 -10.62 -19.22
N THR A 469 18.16 -11.74 -19.30
CA THR A 469 17.85 -12.87 -20.18
C THR A 469 16.56 -13.57 -19.74
N LYS A 470 16.03 -14.49 -20.57
CA LYS A 470 14.84 -15.29 -20.24
C LYS A 470 15.00 -16.08 -18.92
N ASP A 471 16.23 -16.45 -18.59
CA ASP A 471 16.57 -17.19 -17.38
C ASP A 471 16.84 -16.29 -16.17
N GLY A 472 16.63 -14.97 -16.29
CA GLY A 472 16.74 -14.02 -15.17
C GLY A 472 18.16 -13.53 -14.85
N TRP A 473 19.14 -13.75 -15.72
CA TRP A 473 20.51 -13.22 -15.57
C TRP A 473 20.66 -11.85 -16.24
N PRO A 474 21.49 -10.92 -15.70
CA PRO A 474 21.79 -9.66 -16.38
C PRO A 474 22.31 -9.91 -17.80
N CYS A 475 21.65 -9.31 -18.79
CA CYS A 475 22.09 -9.39 -20.18
C CYS A 475 23.16 -8.32 -20.42
N SER A 476 24.29 -8.71 -20.98
CA SER A 476 25.38 -7.80 -21.34
C SER A 476 25.10 -6.98 -22.60
N GLY A 477 23.94 -7.17 -23.25
CA GLY A 477 23.58 -6.48 -24.48
C GLY A 477 23.19 -5.04 -24.22
N SER A 478 23.99 -4.08 -24.69
CA SER A 478 23.72 -2.63 -24.57
C SER A 478 23.21 -2.00 -25.87
N ALA A 479 23.30 -2.71 -27.00
CA ALA A 479 22.80 -2.28 -28.30
C ALA A 479 22.03 -3.41 -28.99
N GLY A 480 20.88 -3.06 -29.57
CA GLY A 480 20.04 -3.97 -30.36
C GLY A 480 20.15 -3.66 -31.84
N TYR A 481 19.90 -4.67 -32.68
CA TYR A 481 19.74 -4.46 -34.12
C TYR A 481 18.27 -4.18 -34.44
N LEU A 482 18.03 -3.34 -35.43
CA LEU A 482 16.67 -3.05 -35.89
C LEU A 482 16.11 -4.30 -36.56
N GLU A 483 15.07 -4.88 -35.96
CA GLU A 483 14.39 -6.08 -36.44
C GLU A 483 13.22 -5.72 -37.35
N ASP A 484 12.43 -4.70 -36.99
CA ASP A 484 11.23 -4.33 -37.76
C ASP A 484 10.85 -2.85 -37.59
N ILE A 485 10.04 -2.33 -38.51
CA ILE A 485 9.45 -0.98 -38.45
C ILE A 485 7.94 -1.11 -38.72
N THR A 486 7.13 -0.78 -37.73
CA THR A 486 5.67 -0.76 -37.85
C THR A 486 5.17 0.68 -38.02
N TYR A 487 4.34 0.93 -39.03
CA TYR A 487 3.86 2.28 -39.41
C TYR A 487 2.44 2.56 -38.94
#